data_AF-A0A640NQ46-F1
#
_entry.id   AF-A0A640NQ46-F1
#
_cell.length_a   1.000
_cell.length_b   1.000
_cell.length_c   1.000
_cell.angle_alpha   90.00
_cell.angle_beta   90.00
_cell.angle_gamma   90.00
#
_symmetry.space_group_name_H-M   'P 1'
#
loop_
_entity.id
_entity.type
_entity.pdbx_description
1 polymer ?
#
loop_
_entity_poly.entity_id
_entity_poly.type
_entity_poly.pdbx_seq_one_letter_code
_entity_poly.pdbx_strand_id
1 'polypeptide(L)'
;MEASVKEIIIDIFFEEENLSSSDTKQDNFQYIGETIVQNFSEDGQLYEFPYARVAKHVYESTELTEEENEVLLENLDSLKKYCAEKHKYIIESFYHKFINHYRLSKVQKDFMMRVSKEAKSIADDASDQWKKTGEAVESLTSQANTLKDIVEKTGNMSQENKSSQKEIEKQLALLQADIDKADEQLDKIENIKGSIYTEFIAILGIFSALIFGLFGGFQGLSEAVVKLSDSWSIGRVLIIGSGIMMSLSLLIFGLLQWVARLTGRKLTSCNCYEKGTECKHSVFLRHRTLFSLVFSFIFIFILGEYIEIFESNFNVEEINGFVKASLLYGIPAILVFVIGVVMYLIFRNKKEK
;
A
#
# COMPACT_ATOMS: atom_id res chain seq x y z
N MET A 1 33.57 5.83 -1.85
CA MET A 1 32.51 5.81 -2.88
C MET A 1 32.38 7.25 -3.32
N GLU A 2 32.97 7.61 -4.45
CA GLU A 2 32.94 8.98 -4.95
C GLU A 2 31.47 9.35 -5.25
N ALA A 3 31.00 10.46 -4.70
CA ALA A 3 29.66 10.96 -4.99
C ALA A 3 29.60 11.30 -6.48
N SER A 4 28.53 10.89 -7.17
CA SER A 4 28.38 11.27 -8.57
C SER A 4 28.23 12.79 -8.68
N VAL A 5 28.70 13.40 -9.76
CA VAL A 5 28.58 14.85 -9.99
C VAL A 5 27.13 15.33 -9.83
N LYS A 6 26.16 14.49 -10.22
CA LYS A 6 24.72 14.73 -10.04
C LYS A 6 24.32 14.83 -8.56
N GLU A 7 24.85 13.98 -7.69
CA GLU A 7 24.56 14.02 -6.26
C GLU A 7 25.17 15.26 -5.60
N ILE A 8 26.38 15.65 -6.00
CA ILE A 8 27.03 16.87 -5.53
C ILE A 8 26.18 18.10 -5.90
N ILE A 9 25.65 18.17 -7.13
CA ILE A 9 24.78 19.28 -7.56
C ILE A 9 23.51 19.36 -6.72
N ILE A 10 22.96 18.22 -6.29
CA ILE A 10 21.77 18.19 -5.42
C ILE A 10 22.11 18.68 -4.02
N ASP A 11 23.27 18.29 -3.49
CA ASP A 11 23.71 18.67 -2.15
C ASP A 11 23.90 20.19 -2.01
N ILE A 12 24.33 20.88 -3.06
CA ILE A 12 24.45 22.36 -3.09
C ILE A 12 23.13 23.05 -2.69
N PHE A 13 21.98 22.49 -3.06
CA PHE A 13 20.69 23.09 -2.72
C PHE A 13 20.28 22.86 -1.27
N PHE A 14 20.91 21.89 -0.58
CA PHE A 14 20.67 21.55 0.81
C PHE A 14 21.67 22.22 1.78
N GLU A 15 22.67 22.95 1.28
CA GLU A 15 23.61 23.69 2.13
C GLU A 15 22.91 24.85 2.86
N GLU A 16 23.22 25.03 4.15
CA GLU A 16 22.59 26.01 5.05
C GLU A 16 22.87 27.47 4.67
N GLU A 17 23.97 27.73 3.94
CA GLU A 17 24.27 29.07 3.47
C GLU A 17 23.34 29.44 2.31
N ASN A 18 22.58 30.52 2.49
CA ASN A 18 21.84 31.10 1.40
C ASN A 18 22.83 31.50 0.31
N LEU A 19 22.77 30.82 -0.84
CA LEU A 19 23.56 31.08 -2.04
C LEU A 19 23.35 32.53 -2.55
N SER A 20 22.45 33.29 -1.92
CA SER A 20 22.15 34.69 -2.18
C SER A 20 23.05 35.75 -1.54
N SER A 21 23.98 35.39 -0.64
CA SER A 21 24.63 36.38 0.22
C SER A 21 25.78 37.19 -0.42
N SER A 22 26.10 36.99 -1.71
CA SER A 22 27.21 37.68 -2.40
C SER A 22 26.77 38.57 -3.56
N ASP A 23 27.58 39.61 -3.85
CA ASP A 23 27.49 40.50 -5.02
C ASP A 23 27.57 39.77 -6.39
N THR A 24 27.76 38.45 -6.39
CA THR A 24 27.89 37.56 -7.56
C THR A 24 26.73 36.56 -7.71
N LYS A 25 25.60 36.78 -7.02
CA LYS A 25 24.43 35.88 -6.97
C LYS A 25 23.97 35.40 -8.35
N GLN A 26 23.82 36.30 -9.32
CA GLN A 26 23.31 35.96 -10.64
C GLN A 26 24.27 35.04 -11.41
N ASP A 27 25.57 35.32 -11.38
CA ASP A 27 26.59 34.55 -12.09
C ASP A 27 26.74 33.13 -11.50
N ASN A 28 26.64 33.00 -10.17
CA ASN A 28 26.68 31.71 -9.48
C ASN A 28 25.49 30.82 -9.87
N PHE A 29 24.26 31.35 -9.82
CA PHE A 29 23.09 30.58 -10.21
C PHE A 29 23.09 30.24 -11.70
N GLN A 30 23.58 31.14 -12.56
CA GLN A 30 23.72 30.88 -13.99
C GLN A 30 24.73 29.75 -14.27
N TYR A 31 25.86 29.72 -13.56
CA TYR A 31 26.83 28.62 -13.63
C TYR A 31 26.25 27.29 -13.13
N ILE A 32 25.49 27.31 -12.02
CA ILE A 32 24.79 26.13 -11.51
C ILE A 32 23.76 25.65 -12.55
N GLY A 33 23.01 26.56 -13.18
CA GLY A 33 22.06 26.24 -14.24
C GLY A 33 22.71 25.58 -15.45
N GLU A 34 23.84 26.10 -15.92
CA GLU A 34 24.62 25.49 -17.01
C GLU A 34 25.15 24.11 -16.62
N THR A 35 25.62 23.96 -15.38
CA THR A 35 26.07 22.67 -14.84
C THR A 35 24.92 21.66 -14.76
N ILE A 36 23.72 22.09 -14.37
CA ILE A 36 22.52 21.25 -14.36
C ILE A 36 22.20 20.78 -15.77
N VAL A 37 22.21 21.68 -16.75
CA VAL A 37 21.94 21.32 -18.15
C VAL A 37 22.99 20.32 -18.67
N GLN A 38 24.27 20.55 -18.40
CA GLN A 38 25.34 19.65 -18.85
C GLN A 38 25.23 18.23 -18.27
N ASN A 39 24.81 18.11 -17.00
CA ASN A 39 24.83 16.83 -16.29
C ASN A 39 23.47 16.13 -16.29
N PHE A 40 22.36 16.86 -16.36
CA PHE A 40 21.01 16.33 -16.28
C PHE A 40 20.23 16.45 -17.59
N SER A 41 20.80 16.96 -18.68
CA SER A 41 20.12 16.99 -19.97
C SER A 41 20.74 16.06 -21.01
N GLU A 42 19.87 15.31 -21.69
CA GLU A 42 20.18 14.50 -22.86
C GLU A 42 19.06 14.76 -23.88
N ASP A 43 19.40 15.09 -25.13
CA ASP A 43 18.46 15.48 -26.20
C ASP A 43 17.44 16.57 -25.81
N GLY A 44 17.86 17.51 -24.95
CA GLY A 44 17.02 18.62 -24.48
C GLY A 44 15.97 18.22 -23.43
N GLN A 45 16.01 16.99 -22.91
CA GLN A 45 15.15 16.52 -21.84
C GLN A 45 15.94 16.21 -20.57
N LEU A 46 15.27 16.29 -19.42
CA LEU A 46 15.91 15.98 -18.14
C LEU A 46 16.06 14.46 -17.94
N TYR A 47 17.31 13.99 -17.96
CA TYR A 47 17.69 12.59 -17.84
C TYR A 47 18.27 12.24 -16.46
N GLU A 48 17.79 11.13 -15.88
CA GLU A 48 18.37 10.45 -14.70
C GLU A 48 18.61 11.40 -13.50
N PHE A 49 17.51 11.80 -12.85
CA PHE A 49 17.53 12.59 -11.62
C PHE A 49 17.75 11.67 -10.39
N PRO A 50 18.69 11.98 -9.48
CA PRO A 50 19.09 11.14 -8.35
C PRO A 50 18.08 11.26 -7.18
N TYR A 51 16.88 10.72 -7.38
CA TYR A 51 15.82 10.71 -6.36
C TYR A 51 16.26 10.10 -5.03
N ALA A 52 17.14 9.10 -5.09
CA ALA A 52 17.69 8.44 -3.90
C ALA A 52 18.46 9.42 -3.00
N ARG A 53 19.18 10.39 -3.57
CA ARG A 53 19.96 11.37 -2.80
C ARG A 53 19.07 12.34 -2.04
N VAL A 54 18.04 12.87 -2.71
CA VAL A 54 17.02 13.74 -2.11
C VAL A 54 16.32 13.03 -0.96
N ALA A 55 15.87 11.79 -1.18
CA ALA A 55 15.24 11.00 -0.13
C ALA A 55 16.20 10.75 1.04
N LYS A 56 17.44 10.32 0.76
CA LYS A 56 18.46 10.06 1.77
C LYS A 56 18.69 11.26 2.68
N HIS A 57 18.85 12.46 2.10
CA HIS A 57 19.00 13.69 2.87
C HIS A 57 17.81 13.92 3.82
N VAL A 58 16.58 13.77 3.30
CA VAL A 58 15.35 13.91 4.12
C VAL A 58 15.29 12.90 5.26
N TYR A 59 15.73 11.65 5.05
CA TYR A 59 15.68 10.61 6.09
C TYR A 59 16.79 10.76 7.13
N GLU A 60 17.99 11.17 6.73
CA GLU A 60 19.17 11.30 7.60
C GLU A 60 19.18 12.57 8.45
N SER A 61 18.52 13.65 8.02
CA SER A 61 18.41 14.86 8.83
C SER A 61 17.64 14.60 10.13
N THR A 62 18.22 14.93 11.28
CA THR A 62 17.64 14.61 12.59
C THR A 62 16.32 15.35 12.85
N GLU A 63 16.18 16.58 12.34
CA GLU A 63 14.94 17.36 12.28
C GLU A 63 15.09 18.35 11.10
N LEU A 64 14.21 18.30 10.09
CA LEU A 64 14.18 19.36 9.07
C LEU A 64 13.49 20.57 9.71
N THR A 65 14.26 21.59 10.10
CA THR A 65 13.67 22.81 10.67
C THR A 65 12.87 23.55 9.60
N GLU A 66 11.94 24.41 10.02
CA GLU A 66 11.24 25.28 9.07
C GLU A 66 12.24 26.18 8.30
N GLU A 67 13.34 26.57 8.96
CA GLU A 67 14.42 27.38 8.38
C GLU A 67 15.18 26.67 7.25
N GLU A 68 15.60 25.41 7.42
CA GLU A 68 16.28 24.64 6.35
C GLU A 68 15.38 24.45 5.12
N ASN A 69 14.08 24.33 5.34
CA ASN A 69 13.09 24.19 4.28
C ASN A 69 12.88 25.52 3.53
N GLU A 70 12.93 26.66 4.22
CA GLU A 70 12.87 27.98 3.60
C GLU A 70 14.12 28.27 2.76
N VAL A 71 15.32 27.95 3.26
CA VAL A 71 16.59 28.12 2.52
C VAL A 71 16.62 27.28 1.25
N LEU A 72 16.23 26.00 1.33
CA LEU A 72 16.13 25.12 0.15
C LEU A 72 15.16 25.68 -0.90
N LEU A 73 13.97 26.13 -0.47
CA LEU A 73 12.97 26.71 -1.36
C LEU A 73 13.48 27.99 -2.01
N GLU A 74 14.15 28.85 -1.25
CA GLU A 74 14.72 30.10 -1.75
C GLU A 74 15.86 29.86 -2.76
N ASN A 75 16.70 28.85 -2.52
CA ASN A 75 17.76 28.43 -3.44
C ASN A 75 17.17 27.89 -4.76
N LEU A 76 16.13 27.06 -4.70
CA LEU A 76 15.45 26.54 -5.88
C LEU A 76 14.69 27.63 -6.65
N ASP A 77 14.04 28.57 -5.96
CA ASP A 77 13.35 29.70 -6.59
C ASP A 77 14.34 30.68 -7.23
N SER A 78 15.50 30.90 -6.60
CA SER A 78 16.60 31.68 -7.18
C SER A 78 17.14 31.03 -8.45
N LEU A 79 17.34 29.71 -8.47
CA LEU A 79 17.72 28.97 -9.68
C LEU A 79 16.72 29.23 -10.82
N LYS A 80 15.42 29.11 -10.53
CA LYS A 80 14.36 29.35 -11.51
C LYS A 80 14.38 30.80 -12.02
N LYS A 81 14.62 31.77 -11.14
CA LYS A 81 14.65 33.20 -11.48
C LYS A 81 15.82 33.56 -12.40
N TYR A 82 17.03 33.06 -12.12
CA TYR A 82 18.25 33.48 -12.83
C TYR A 82 18.58 32.63 -14.06
N CYS A 83 18.01 31.43 -14.22
CA CYS A 83 18.35 30.52 -15.32
C CYS A 83 17.24 30.36 -16.40
N ALA A 84 16.09 31.02 -16.24
CA ALA A 84 14.91 30.78 -17.08
C ALA A 84 15.03 31.25 -18.55
N GLU A 85 16.02 32.06 -18.93
CA GLU A 85 16.07 32.66 -20.28
C GLU A 85 16.66 31.73 -21.34
N LYS A 86 17.68 30.91 -21.00
CA LYS A 86 18.43 30.11 -21.99
C LYS A 86 18.06 28.63 -22.00
N HIS A 87 17.64 28.07 -20.86
CA HIS A 87 17.35 26.63 -20.70
C HIS A 87 16.06 26.36 -19.89
N LYS A 88 15.03 27.20 -20.12
CA LYS A 88 13.77 27.24 -19.36
C LYS A 88 13.18 25.87 -19.05
N TYR A 89 13.00 25.03 -20.06
CA TYR A 89 12.30 23.74 -19.94
C TYR A 89 13.03 22.76 -19.02
N ILE A 90 14.36 22.66 -19.15
CA ILE A 90 15.18 21.72 -18.37
C ILE A 90 15.23 22.15 -16.91
N ILE A 91 15.48 23.44 -16.65
CA ILE A 91 15.54 23.99 -15.28
C ILE A 91 14.17 23.89 -14.61
N GLU A 92 13.09 24.16 -15.33
CA GLU A 92 11.73 24.00 -14.79
C GLU A 92 11.41 22.54 -14.49
N SER A 93 11.80 21.59 -15.35
CA SER A 93 11.64 20.16 -15.06
C SER A 93 12.49 19.71 -13.87
N PHE A 94 13.71 20.21 -13.73
CA PHE A 94 14.61 19.91 -12.61
C PHE A 94 13.99 20.40 -11.30
N TYR A 95 13.57 21.67 -11.26
CA TYR A 95 12.90 22.29 -10.12
C TYR A 95 11.69 21.46 -9.66
N HIS A 96 10.79 21.14 -10.59
CA HIS A 96 9.57 20.39 -10.26
C HIS A 96 9.87 18.97 -9.75
N LYS A 97 10.82 18.27 -10.37
CA LYS A 97 11.20 16.93 -9.91
C LYS A 97 11.84 16.97 -8.52
N PHE A 98 12.74 17.93 -8.28
CA PHE A 98 13.36 18.11 -6.97
C PHE A 98 12.31 18.37 -5.89
N ILE A 99 11.47 19.40 -6.07
CA ILE A 99 10.54 19.82 -5.03
C ILE A 99 9.47 18.77 -4.74
N ASN A 100 8.97 18.10 -5.79
CA ASN A 100 7.96 17.07 -5.61
C ASN A 100 8.52 15.86 -4.85
N HIS A 101 9.73 15.43 -5.18
CA HIS A 101 10.36 14.32 -4.47
C HIS A 101 10.75 14.68 -3.04
N TYR A 102 11.29 15.87 -2.81
CA TYR A 102 11.59 16.36 -1.46
C TYR A 102 10.33 16.38 -0.57
N ARG A 103 9.23 16.98 -1.07
CA ARG A 103 7.95 17.03 -0.34
C ARG A 103 7.37 15.64 -0.09
N LEU A 104 7.42 14.75 -1.09
CA LEU A 104 6.93 13.38 -0.95
C LEU A 104 7.72 12.63 0.12
N SER A 105 9.06 12.71 0.09
CA SER A 105 9.92 12.07 1.08
C SER A 105 9.68 12.61 2.49
N LYS A 106 9.40 13.91 2.64
CA LYS A 106 9.06 14.52 3.93
C LYS A 106 7.76 13.95 4.50
N VAL A 107 6.70 13.91 3.69
CA VAL A 107 5.40 13.32 4.08
C VAL A 107 5.55 11.84 4.47
N GLN A 108 6.36 11.09 3.71
CA GLN A 108 6.63 9.69 4.01
C GLN A 108 7.37 9.51 5.35
N LYS A 109 8.42 10.30 5.59
CA LYS A 109 9.15 10.31 6.87
C LYS A 109 8.24 10.64 8.05
N ASP A 110 7.42 11.69 7.94
CA ASP A 110 6.51 12.11 9.01
C ASP A 110 5.46 11.04 9.34
N PHE A 111 4.95 10.35 8.32
CA PHE A 111 4.05 9.22 8.51
C PHE A 111 4.76 8.06 9.22
N MET A 112 5.95 7.65 8.75
CA MET A 112 6.73 6.58 9.35
C MET A 112 7.12 6.88 10.81
N MET A 113 7.52 8.12 11.10
CA MET A 113 7.87 8.55 12.45
C MET A 113 6.68 8.53 13.41
N ARG A 114 5.50 8.95 12.96
CA ARG A 114 4.27 8.86 13.77
C ARG A 114 3.88 7.41 14.07
N VAL A 115 3.86 6.56 13.04
CA VAL A 115 3.54 5.13 13.20
C VAL A 115 4.55 4.45 14.13
N SER A 116 5.84 4.77 14.01
CA SER A 116 6.89 4.25 14.88
C SER A 116 6.73 4.70 16.34
N LYS A 117 6.42 5.99 16.57
CA LYS A 117 6.13 6.52 17.92
C LYS A 117 4.90 5.86 18.54
N GLU A 118 3.83 5.66 17.78
CA GLU A 118 2.61 4.98 18.24
C GLU A 118 2.89 3.51 18.56
N ALA A 119 3.61 2.79 17.69
CA ALA A 119 4.02 1.41 17.95
C ALA A 119 4.90 1.29 19.20
N LYS A 120 5.81 2.25 19.44
CA LYS A 120 6.62 2.30 20.65
C LYS A 120 5.76 2.52 21.90
N SER A 121 4.83 3.48 21.88
CA SER A 121 3.91 3.72 23.00
C SER A 121 3.10 2.47 23.34
N ILE A 122 2.59 1.76 22.34
CA ILE A 122 1.84 0.51 22.54
C ILE A 122 2.72 -0.58 23.14
N ALA A 123 3.99 -0.68 22.71
CA ALA A 123 4.95 -1.63 23.25
C ALA A 123 5.32 -1.31 24.71
N ASP A 124 5.50 -0.03 25.04
CA ASP A 124 5.78 0.44 26.39
C ASP A 124 4.57 0.15 27.32
N ASP A 125 3.35 0.45 26.88
CA ASP A 125 2.11 0.13 27.63
C ASP A 125 1.95 -1.38 27.87
N ALA A 126 2.25 -2.20 26.86
CA ALA A 126 2.20 -3.66 26.98
C ALA A 126 3.27 -4.18 27.96
N SER A 127 4.47 -3.60 27.94
CA SER A 127 5.55 -3.93 28.88
C SER A 127 5.17 -3.58 30.33
N ASP A 128 4.56 -2.42 30.56
CA ASP A 128 4.08 -2.01 31.88
C ASP A 128 2.97 -2.92 32.40
N GLN A 129 2.03 -3.32 31.53
CA GLN A 129 0.98 -4.26 31.88
C GLN A 129 1.55 -5.64 32.21
N TRP A 130 2.58 -6.08 31.48
CA TRP A 130 3.28 -7.33 31.74
C TRP A 130 3.97 -7.32 33.10
N LYS A 131 4.65 -6.22 33.45
CA LYS A 131 5.30 -6.06 34.76
C LYS A 131 4.30 -6.16 35.91
N LYS A 132 3.16 -5.46 35.82
CA LYS A 132 2.07 -5.56 36.82
C LYS A 132 1.54 -6.98 36.96
N THR A 133 1.48 -7.72 35.85
CA THR A 133 1.05 -9.13 35.85
C THR A 133 2.09 -10.01 36.55
N GLY A 134 3.39 -9.79 36.29
CA GLY A 134 4.48 -10.46 37.02
C GLY A 134 4.45 -10.20 38.52
N GLU A 135 4.27 -8.94 38.95
CA GLU A 135 4.12 -8.57 40.36
C GLU A 135 2.90 -9.26 41.02
N ALA A 136 1.78 -9.38 40.29
CA ALA A 136 0.60 -10.10 40.76
C ALA A 136 0.88 -11.61 40.93
N VAL A 137 1.63 -12.22 40.01
CA VAL A 137 2.05 -13.63 40.08
C VAL A 137 3.01 -13.88 41.25
N GLU A 138 3.96 -12.98 41.49
CA GLU A 138 4.85 -13.06 42.67
C GLU A 138 4.05 -12.96 43.98
N SER A 139 3.07 -12.04 44.04
CA SER A 139 2.17 -11.93 45.20
C SER A 139 1.36 -13.21 45.42
N LEU A 140 0.81 -13.80 44.35
CA LEU A 140 0.09 -15.08 44.42
C LEU A 140 1.02 -16.22 44.88
N THR A 141 2.27 -16.25 44.42
CA THR A 141 3.26 -17.24 44.84
C THR A 141 3.60 -17.11 46.33
N SER A 142 3.74 -15.87 46.81
CA SER A 142 3.94 -15.59 48.24
C SER A 142 2.74 -16.00 49.10
N GLN A 143 1.52 -15.75 48.61
CA GLN A 143 0.28 -16.20 49.25
C GLN A 143 0.18 -17.73 49.29
N ALA A 144 0.57 -18.43 48.21
CA ALA A 144 0.61 -19.89 48.17
C ALA A 144 1.62 -20.47 49.19
N ASN A 145 2.81 -19.88 49.30
CA ASN A 145 3.82 -20.30 50.26
C ASN A 145 3.40 -20.06 51.72
N THR A 146 2.80 -18.91 52.03
CA THR A 146 2.25 -18.65 53.37
C THR A 146 1.09 -19.59 53.71
N LEU A 147 0.25 -19.93 52.73
CA LEU A 147 -0.80 -20.94 52.90
C LEU A 147 -0.21 -22.32 53.22
N LYS A 148 0.88 -22.70 52.53
CA LYS A 148 1.61 -23.95 52.78
C LYS A 148 2.17 -24.01 54.20
N ASP A 149 2.77 -22.92 54.69
CA ASP A 149 3.26 -22.81 56.07
C ASP A 149 2.12 -22.89 57.10
N ILE A 150 0.95 -22.31 56.81
CA ILE A 150 -0.24 -22.42 57.65
C ILE A 150 -0.74 -23.86 57.67
N VAL A 151 -0.74 -24.57 56.53
CA VAL A 151 -1.11 -25.99 56.44
C VAL A 151 -0.14 -26.85 57.27
N GLU A 152 1.16 -26.57 57.19
CA GLU A 152 2.19 -27.30 57.93
C GLU A 152 2.11 -27.05 59.46
N LYS A 153 1.86 -25.80 59.88
CA LYS A 153 1.55 -25.47 61.28
C LYS A 153 0.23 -26.06 61.77
N THR A 154 -0.78 -26.13 60.91
CA THR A 154 -2.08 -26.74 61.23
C THR A 154 -1.98 -28.27 61.33
N GLY A 155 -1.06 -28.88 60.58
CA GLY A 155 -0.68 -30.28 60.71
C GLY A 155 -0.13 -30.64 62.10
N ASN A 156 0.48 -29.67 62.79
CA ASN A 156 0.99 -29.85 64.15
C ASN A 156 -0.07 -29.61 65.25
N MET A 157 -1.28 -29.15 64.90
CA MET A 157 -2.29 -28.71 65.89
C MET A 157 -3.61 -29.50 65.92
N SER A 158 -3.89 -30.50 65.08
CA SER A 158 -5.16 -31.23 65.23
C SER A 158 -5.19 -32.64 64.68
N GLN A 159 -5.25 -33.61 65.60
CA GLN A 159 -5.71 -34.97 65.39
C GLN A 159 -7.26 -35.06 65.24
N GLU A 160 -7.97 -33.92 65.12
CA GLU A 160 -9.43 -33.86 65.23
C GLU A 160 -10.22 -33.30 64.02
N ASN A 161 -9.60 -32.82 62.93
CA ASN A 161 -10.38 -32.25 61.79
C ASN A 161 -10.02 -32.80 60.39
N LYS A 162 -10.00 -34.13 60.26
CA LYS A 162 -9.69 -34.88 59.01
C LYS A 162 -10.57 -34.52 57.78
N SER A 163 -11.74 -33.91 57.97
CA SER A 163 -12.65 -33.57 56.85
C SER A 163 -12.30 -32.23 56.19
N SER A 164 -11.90 -31.23 56.97
CA SER A 164 -11.56 -29.90 56.44
C SER A 164 -10.15 -29.86 55.82
N GLN A 165 -9.22 -30.69 56.31
CA GLN A 165 -7.89 -30.88 55.70
C GLN A 165 -7.97 -31.44 54.27
N LYS A 166 -8.85 -32.41 54.03
CA LYS A 166 -9.03 -33.02 52.71
C LYS A 166 -9.56 -32.05 51.67
N GLU A 167 -10.46 -31.14 52.05
CA GLU A 167 -11.04 -30.17 51.11
C GLU A 167 -10.02 -29.11 50.71
N ILE A 168 -9.17 -28.68 51.64
CA ILE A 168 -8.10 -27.70 51.40
C ILE A 168 -6.98 -28.30 50.54
N GLU A 169 -6.55 -29.54 50.80
CA GLU A 169 -5.60 -30.26 49.93
C GLU A 169 -6.15 -30.42 48.51
N LYS A 170 -7.46 -30.66 48.38
CA LYS A 170 -8.12 -30.77 47.08
C LYS A 170 -8.12 -29.45 46.32
N GLN A 171 -8.38 -28.33 47.01
CA GLN A 171 -8.34 -27.00 46.41
C GLN A 171 -6.92 -26.60 46.02
N LEU A 172 -5.90 -26.99 46.80
CA LEU A 172 -4.50 -26.71 46.51
C LEU A 172 -4.00 -27.53 45.30
N ALA A 173 -4.41 -28.80 45.19
CA ALA A 173 -4.16 -29.62 44.02
C ALA A 173 -4.87 -29.09 42.76
N LEU A 174 -6.08 -28.54 42.90
CA LEU A 174 -6.80 -27.90 41.80
C LEU A 174 -6.12 -26.61 41.35
N LEU A 175 -5.70 -25.75 42.29
CA LEU A 175 -4.98 -24.52 41.96
C LEU A 175 -3.62 -24.81 41.29
N GLN A 176 -2.87 -25.80 41.77
CA GLN A 176 -1.62 -26.19 41.15
C GLN A 176 -1.84 -26.67 39.71
N ALA A 177 -2.88 -27.47 39.49
CA ALA A 177 -3.26 -27.92 38.16
C ALA A 177 -3.72 -26.77 37.23
N ASP A 178 -4.33 -25.72 37.78
CA ASP A 178 -4.72 -24.53 37.02
C ASP A 178 -3.51 -23.63 36.69
N ILE A 179 -2.51 -23.57 37.58
CA ILE A 179 -1.22 -22.90 37.31
C ILE A 179 -0.45 -23.63 36.21
N ASP A 180 -0.33 -24.96 36.31
CA ASP A 180 0.38 -25.75 35.31
C ASP A 180 -0.28 -25.64 33.92
N LYS A 181 -1.62 -25.57 33.89
CA LYS A 181 -2.37 -25.31 32.63
C LYS A 181 -2.15 -23.90 32.10
N ALA A 182 -2.06 -22.90 32.98
CA ALA A 182 -1.80 -21.52 32.57
C ALA A 182 -0.40 -21.39 31.96
N ASP A 183 0.61 -22.03 32.56
CA ASP A 183 1.97 -22.09 32.02
C ASP A 183 2.02 -22.79 30.65
N GLU A 184 1.34 -23.94 30.51
CA GLU A 184 1.26 -24.65 29.23
C GLU A 184 0.55 -23.81 28.14
N GLN A 185 -0.42 -22.97 28.51
CA GLN A 185 -1.05 -22.04 27.58
C GLN A 185 -0.13 -20.88 27.19
N LEU A 186 0.71 -20.40 28.10
CA LEU A 186 1.70 -19.35 27.82
C LEU A 186 2.77 -19.84 26.85
N ASP A 187 3.31 -21.05 27.06
CA ASP A 187 4.27 -21.68 26.14
C ASP A 187 3.67 -21.87 24.74
N LYS A 188 2.40 -22.24 24.66
CA LYS A 188 1.69 -22.33 23.37
C LYS A 188 1.57 -20.96 22.70
N ILE A 189 1.26 -19.90 23.45
CA ILE A 189 1.16 -18.54 22.92
C ILE A 189 2.52 -18.02 22.43
N GLU A 190 3.61 -18.30 23.14
CA GLU A 190 4.96 -17.91 22.73
C GLU A 190 5.39 -18.61 21.43
N ASN A 191 5.14 -19.91 21.33
CA ASN A 191 5.39 -20.68 20.11
C ASN A 191 4.51 -20.22 18.93
N ILE A 192 3.25 -19.85 19.20
CA ILE A 192 2.35 -19.24 18.21
C ILE A 192 2.88 -17.87 17.75
N LYS A 193 3.41 -17.03 18.65
CA LYS A 193 3.99 -15.72 18.29
C LYS A 193 5.18 -15.86 17.34
N GLY A 194 6.10 -16.80 17.62
CA GLY A 194 7.26 -17.06 16.79
C GLY A 194 6.92 -17.60 15.39
N SER A 195 5.98 -18.55 15.33
CA SER A 195 5.49 -19.13 14.06
C SER A 195 4.68 -18.13 13.23
N ILE A 196 3.78 -17.34 13.85
CA ILE A 196 3.00 -16.31 13.14
C ILE A 196 3.92 -15.27 12.49
N TYR A 197 4.98 -14.81 13.17
CA TYR A 197 5.85 -13.77 12.61
C TYR A 197 6.63 -14.29 11.39
N THR A 198 7.10 -15.53 11.45
CA THR A 198 7.80 -16.18 10.33
C THR A 198 6.84 -16.50 9.17
N GLU A 199 5.61 -16.96 9.45
CA GLU A 199 4.57 -17.17 8.44
C GLU A 199 4.14 -15.86 7.75
N PHE A 200 4.01 -14.76 8.51
CA PHE A 200 3.70 -13.44 7.94
C PHE A 200 4.80 -12.96 7.00
N ILE A 201 6.07 -13.08 7.39
CA ILE A 201 7.21 -12.71 6.54
C ILE A 201 7.23 -13.57 5.27
N ALA A 202 6.97 -14.88 5.39
CA ALA A 202 6.92 -15.78 4.26
C ALA A 202 5.77 -15.42 3.29
N ILE A 203 4.57 -15.14 3.80
CA ILE A 203 3.42 -14.70 3.00
C ILE A 203 3.74 -13.37 2.31
N LEU A 204 4.29 -12.39 3.03
CA LEU A 204 4.66 -11.09 2.48
C LEU A 204 5.73 -11.19 1.38
N GLY A 205 6.68 -12.12 1.55
CA GLY A 205 7.71 -12.45 0.57
C GLY A 205 7.13 -13.05 -0.72
N ILE A 206 6.27 -14.07 -0.59
CA ILE A 206 5.57 -14.68 -1.74
C ILE A 206 4.73 -13.64 -2.47
N PHE A 207 4.03 -12.78 -1.73
CA PHE A 207 3.26 -11.70 -2.31
C PHE A 207 4.09 -10.66 -3.04
N SER A 208 5.18 -10.20 -2.44
CA SER A 208 6.07 -9.22 -3.07
C SER A 208 6.62 -9.79 -4.36
N ALA A 209 7.07 -11.06 -4.36
CA ALA A 209 7.54 -11.73 -5.57
C ALA A 209 6.46 -11.83 -6.65
N LEU A 210 5.22 -12.18 -6.28
CA LEU A 210 4.08 -12.24 -7.20
C LEU A 210 3.73 -10.86 -7.78
N ILE A 211 3.67 -9.82 -6.95
CA ILE A 211 3.36 -8.45 -7.36
C ILE A 211 4.45 -7.89 -8.27
N PHE A 212 5.73 -8.08 -7.93
CA PHE A 212 6.84 -7.65 -8.79
C PHE A 212 6.88 -8.40 -10.11
N GLY A 213 6.62 -9.72 -10.11
CA GLY A 213 6.49 -10.50 -11.35
C GLY A 213 5.32 -10.03 -12.21
N LEU A 214 4.20 -9.66 -11.59
CA LEU A 214 3.00 -9.18 -12.28
C LEU A 214 3.20 -7.78 -12.86
N PHE A 215 3.84 -6.86 -12.13
CA PHE A 215 4.19 -5.53 -12.65
C PHE A 215 5.29 -5.58 -13.72
N GLY A 216 6.30 -6.45 -13.57
CA GLY A 216 7.32 -6.67 -14.60
C GLY A 216 6.73 -7.28 -15.87
N GLY A 217 5.84 -8.26 -15.74
CA GLY A 217 5.10 -8.84 -16.86
C GLY A 217 4.16 -7.83 -17.52
N PHE A 218 3.54 -6.95 -16.74
CA PHE A 218 2.69 -5.88 -17.25
C PHE A 218 3.49 -4.85 -18.07
N GLN A 219 4.68 -4.46 -17.62
CA GLN A 219 5.54 -3.55 -18.36
C GLN A 219 5.97 -4.12 -19.71
N GLY A 220 6.42 -5.38 -19.75
CA GLY A 220 6.79 -6.05 -21.00
C GLY A 220 5.60 -6.23 -21.96
N LEU A 221 4.42 -6.50 -21.42
CA LEU A 221 3.19 -6.61 -22.21
C LEU A 221 2.73 -5.24 -22.75
N SER A 222 2.83 -4.18 -21.95
CA SER A 222 2.55 -2.81 -22.36
C SER A 222 3.46 -2.39 -23.52
N GLU A 223 4.76 -2.64 -23.43
CA GLU A 223 5.71 -2.34 -24.51
C GLU A 223 5.41 -3.14 -25.79
N ALA A 224 5.02 -4.41 -25.66
CA ALA A 224 4.65 -5.23 -26.82
C ALA A 224 3.37 -4.69 -27.50
N VAL A 225 2.36 -4.29 -26.72
CA VAL A 225 1.13 -3.70 -27.25
C VAL A 225 1.41 -2.35 -27.92
N VAL A 226 2.25 -1.49 -27.34
CA VAL A 226 2.64 -0.21 -27.93
C VAL A 226 3.35 -0.41 -29.27
N LYS A 227 4.33 -1.32 -29.33
CA LYS A 227 5.06 -1.65 -30.58
C LYS A 227 4.16 -2.21 -31.68
N LEU A 228 3.11 -2.95 -31.30
CA LEU A 228 2.14 -3.49 -32.26
C LEU A 228 1.09 -2.45 -32.66
N SER A 229 0.80 -1.47 -31.79
CA SER A 229 -0.21 -0.43 -32.03
C SER A 229 0.14 0.50 -33.19
N ASP A 230 1.42 0.69 -33.51
CA ASP A 230 1.85 1.49 -34.66
C ASP A 230 1.41 0.89 -36.01
N SER A 231 1.09 -0.40 -36.04
CA SER A 231 0.69 -1.12 -37.26
C SER A 231 -0.78 -1.54 -37.29
N TRP A 232 -1.49 -1.44 -36.17
CA TRP A 232 -2.83 -1.98 -36.00
C TRP A 232 -3.88 -0.88 -35.84
N SER A 233 -5.09 -1.14 -36.34
CA SER A 233 -6.27 -0.30 -36.08
C SER A 233 -6.54 -0.15 -34.59
N ILE A 234 -7.08 1.00 -34.21
CA ILE A 234 -7.47 1.32 -32.83
C ILE A 234 -8.45 0.27 -32.25
N GLY A 235 -9.31 -0.31 -33.10
CA GLY A 235 -10.21 -1.40 -32.72
C GLY A 235 -9.46 -2.63 -32.18
N ARG A 236 -8.43 -3.11 -32.89
CA ARG A 236 -7.61 -4.27 -32.46
C ARG A 236 -6.86 -4.02 -31.16
N VAL A 237 -6.32 -2.81 -30.99
CA VAL A 237 -5.62 -2.43 -29.76
C VAL A 237 -6.57 -2.45 -28.57
N LEU A 238 -7.81 -1.97 -28.74
CA LEU A 238 -8.84 -2.00 -27.69
C LEU A 238 -9.31 -3.43 -27.35
N ILE A 239 -9.47 -4.30 -28.35
CA ILE A 239 -9.83 -5.73 -28.16
C ILE A 239 -8.76 -6.44 -27.34
N ILE A 240 -7.49 -6.31 -27.75
CA ILE A 240 -6.38 -7.01 -27.11
C ILE A 240 -6.09 -6.41 -25.73
N GLY A 241 -6.10 -5.09 -25.61
CA GLY A 241 -5.89 -4.37 -24.35
C GLY A 241 -6.95 -4.71 -23.30
N SER A 242 -8.23 -4.71 -23.67
CA SER A 242 -9.32 -5.07 -22.74
C SER A 242 -9.27 -6.54 -22.32
N GLY A 243 -8.94 -7.47 -23.23
CA GLY A 243 -8.79 -8.89 -22.90
C GLY A 243 -7.64 -9.15 -21.91
N ILE A 244 -6.49 -8.52 -22.15
CA ILE A 244 -5.33 -8.57 -21.25
C ILE A 244 -5.68 -8.00 -19.87
N MET A 245 -6.30 -6.82 -19.82
CA MET A 245 -6.61 -6.15 -18.55
C MET A 245 -7.67 -6.89 -17.75
N MET A 246 -8.63 -7.53 -18.43
CA MET A 246 -9.62 -8.41 -17.80
C MET A 246 -8.95 -9.64 -17.18
N SER A 247 -8.06 -10.31 -17.93
CA SER A 247 -7.30 -11.46 -17.43
C SER A 247 -6.43 -11.10 -16.22
N LEU A 248 -5.72 -9.97 -16.29
CA LEU A 248 -4.88 -9.48 -15.20
C LEU A 248 -5.69 -9.18 -13.93
N SER A 249 -6.83 -8.52 -14.09
CA SER A 249 -7.70 -8.16 -12.97
C SER A 249 -8.29 -9.39 -12.28
N LEU A 250 -8.63 -10.43 -13.04
CA LEU A 250 -9.07 -11.73 -12.51
C LEU A 250 -7.93 -12.45 -11.77
N LEU A 251 -6.71 -12.39 -12.29
CA LEU A 251 -5.52 -12.97 -11.67
C LEU A 251 -5.23 -12.28 -10.32
N ILE A 252 -5.16 -10.94 -10.29
CA ILE A 252 -4.96 -10.16 -9.06
C ILE A 252 -6.07 -10.48 -8.04
N PHE A 253 -7.34 -10.47 -8.47
CA PHE A 253 -8.44 -10.82 -7.60
C PHE A 253 -8.32 -12.25 -7.05
N GLY A 254 -7.89 -13.20 -7.86
CA GLY A 254 -7.62 -14.58 -7.45
C GLY A 254 -6.53 -14.69 -6.38
N LEU A 255 -5.42 -13.96 -6.54
CA LEU A 255 -4.34 -13.89 -5.57
C LEU A 255 -4.80 -13.28 -4.23
N LEU A 256 -5.52 -12.16 -4.29
CA LEU A 256 -6.09 -11.52 -3.11
C LEU A 256 -7.09 -12.45 -2.40
N GLN A 257 -7.91 -13.18 -3.16
CA GLN A 257 -8.87 -14.14 -2.61
C GLN A 257 -8.17 -15.35 -1.96
N TRP A 258 -7.08 -15.83 -2.53
CA TRP A 258 -6.24 -16.87 -1.95
C TRP A 258 -5.66 -16.43 -0.61
N VAL A 259 -5.22 -15.19 -0.51
CA VAL A 259 -4.65 -14.69 0.74
C VAL A 259 -5.71 -14.38 1.76
N ALA A 260 -6.86 -13.87 1.34
CA ALA A 260 -8.00 -13.76 2.24
C ALA A 260 -8.28 -15.13 2.89
N ARG A 261 -8.23 -16.23 2.11
CA ARG A 261 -8.35 -17.58 2.67
C ARG A 261 -7.21 -17.95 3.63
N LEU A 262 -5.95 -17.66 3.30
CA LEU A 262 -4.81 -17.94 4.19
C LEU A 262 -4.86 -17.13 5.50
N THR A 263 -5.37 -15.89 5.45
CA THR A 263 -5.51 -14.99 6.60
C THR A 263 -6.82 -15.19 7.37
N GLY A 264 -7.64 -16.18 6.99
CA GLY A 264 -8.95 -16.45 7.61
C GLY A 264 -10.01 -15.36 7.37
N ARG A 265 -9.74 -14.38 6.50
CA ARG A 265 -10.66 -13.29 6.16
C ARG A 265 -11.44 -13.60 4.88
N LYS A 266 -12.64 -13.05 4.72
CA LYS A 266 -13.40 -13.19 3.46
C LYS A 266 -13.50 -11.84 2.78
N LEU A 267 -12.88 -11.71 1.61
CA LEU A 267 -13.06 -10.57 0.71
C LEU A 267 -14.47 -10.61 0.13
N THR A 268 -15.39 -9.91 0.77
CA THR A 268 -16.77 -9.77 0.30
C THR A 268 -17.21 -8.34 0.44
N SER A 269 -17.86 -7.80 -0.60
CA SER A 269 -18.42 -6.44 -0.59
C SER A 269 -19.71 -6.32 0.22
N CYS A 270 -20.11 -7.38 0.95
CA CYS A 270 -21.28 -7.41 1.80
C CYS A 270 -20.89 -7.36 3.28
N ASN A 271 -21.64 -6.60 4.09
CA ASN A 271 -21.41 -6.44 5.53
C ASN A 271 -21.94 -7.63 6.37
N CYS A 272 -22.16 -8.80 5.78
CA CYS A 272 -22.66 -9.98 6.49
C CYS A 272 -21.71 -10.47 7.59
N TYR A 273 -20.41 -10.20 7.43
CA TYR A 273 -19.36 -10.58 8.37
C TYR A 273 -19.45 -9.82 9.70
N GLU A 274 -19.99 -8.61 9.73
CA GLU A 274 -20.20 -7.84 10.98
C GLU A 274 -21.34 -8.41 11.84
N LYS A 275 -22.26 -9.18 11.23
CA LYS A 275 -23.48 -9.66 11.89
C LYS A 275 -23.43 -11.14 12.30
N GLY A 276 -22.30 -11.83 12.09
CA GLY A 276 -22.13 -13.24 12.48
C GLY A 276 -23.05 -14.24 11.77
N THR A 277 -23.65 -13.86 10.63
CA THR A 277 -24.57 -14.73 9.86
C THR A 277 -23.91 -15.29 8.60
N GLU A 278 -24.26 -16.52 8.23
CA GLU A 278 -23.82 -17.11 6.97
C GLU A 278 -24.33 -16.27 5.78
N CYS A 279 -23.41 -15.81 4.94
CA CYS A 279 -23.74 -14.95 3.81
C CYS A 279 -24.49 -15.74 2.72
N LYS A 280 -25.81 -15.55 2.64
CA LYS A 280 -26.70 -16.16 1.61
C LYS A 280 -26.79 -15.35 0.31
N HIS A 281 -25.97 -14.30 0.15
CA HIS A 281 -26.02 -13.49 -1.07
C HIS A 281 -25.51 -14.26 -2.29
N SER A 282 -26.15 -14.01 -3.45
CA SER A 282 -25.63 -14.45 -4.74
C SER A 282 -24.19 -13.95 -4.95
N VAL A 283 -23.38 -14.73 -5.66
CA VAL A 283 -21.96 -14.45 -5.98
C VAL A 283 -21.79 -13.03 -6.55
N PHE A 284 -22.81 -12.55 -7.27
CA PHE A 284 -22.88 -11.21 -7.85
C PHE A 284 -22.90 -10.08 -6.82
N LEU A 285 -23.69 -10.21 -5.76
CA LEU A 285 -23.75 -9.24 -4.66
C LEU A 285 -22.51 -9.35 -3.75
N ARG A 286 -21.98 -10.57 -3.61
CA ARG A 286 -20.79 -10.85 -2.80
C ARG A 286 -19.53 -10.19 -3.34
N HIS A 287 -19.37 -10.14 -4.68
CA HIS A 287 -18.21 -9.58 -5.37
C HIS A 287 -18.60 -8.46 -6.34
N ARG A 288 -19.47 -7.54 -5.88
CA ARG A 288 -20.04 -6.46 -6.71
C ARG A 288 -18.98 -5.65 -7.48
N THR A 289 -17.86 -5.34 -6.83
CA THR A 289 -16.78 -4.54 -7.43
C THR A 289 -16.07 -5.28 -8.57
N LEU A 290 -15.82 -6.58 -8.40
CA LEU A 290 -15.23 -7.42 -9.46
C LEU A 290 -16.15 -7.50 -10.67
N PHE A 291 -17.44 -7.77 -10.46
CA PHE A 291 -18.39 -7.86 -11.55
C PHE A 291 -18.51 -6.53 -12.31
N SER A 292 -18.58 -5.40 -11.60
CA SER A 292 -18.58 -4.08 -12.24
C SER A 292 -17.36 -3.87 -13.14
N LEU A 293 -16.18 -4.28 -12.68
CA LEU A 293 -14.92 -4.12 -13.39
C LEU A 293 -14.83 -5.06 -14.61
N VAL A 294 -15.27 -6.30 -14.49
CA VAL A 294 -15.36 -7.25 -15.61
C VAL A 294 -16.34 -6.76 -16.68
N PHE A 295 -17.52 -6.26 -16.29
CA PHE A 295 -18.47 -5.68 -17.25
C PHE A 295 -17.91 -4.45 -17.98
N SER A 296 -17.13 -3.62 -17.29
CA SER A 296 -16.45 -2.49 -17.93
C SER A 296 -15.46 -2.94 -19.01
N PHE A 297 -14.70 -4.01 -18.79
CA PHE A 297 -13.79 -4.52 -19.81
C PHE A 297 -14.50 -5.22 -20.97
N ILE A 298 -15.56 -5.98 -20.70
CA ILE A 298 -16.41 -6.57 -21.75
C ILE A 298 -16.99 -5.47 -22.65
N PHE A 299 -17.38 -4.32 -22.08
CA PHE A 299 -17.83 -3.18 -22.87
C PHE A 299 -16.76 -2.64 -23.81
N ILE A 300 -15.54 -2.41 -23.29
CA ILE A 300 -14.42 -1.91 -24.11
C ILE A 300 -14.09 -2.91 -25.22
N PHE A 301 -14.20 -4.21 -24.94
CA PHE A 301 -14.01 -5.27 -25.92
C PHE A 301 -15.03 -5.18 -27.07
N ILE A 302 -16.32 -5.10 -26.74
CA ILE A 302 -17.41 -4.97 -27.74
C ILE A 302 -17.25 -3.67 -28.54
N LEU A 303 -16.84 -2.58 -27.89
CA LEU A 303 -16.60 -1.29 -28.55
C LEU A 303 -15.40 -1.38 -29.51
N GLY A 304 -14.33 -2.09 -29.13
CA GLY A 304 -13.20 -2.37 -30.01
C GLY A 304 -13.59 -3.20 -31.23
N GLU A 305 -14.39 -4.25 -31.03
CA GLU A 305 -14.92 -5.10 -32.12
C GLU A 305 -15.83 -4.31 -33.07
N TYR A 306 -16.67 -3.43 -32.52
CA TYR A 306 -17.51 -2.53 -33.31
C TYR A 306 -16.69 -1.56 -34.17
N ILE A 307 -15.64 -0.94 -33.61
CA ILE A 307 -14.76 -0.03 -34.36
C ILE A 307 -14.06 -0.78 -35.50
N GLU A 308 -13.55 -2.00 -35.25
CA GLU A 308 -12.88 -2.81 -36.26
C GLU A 308 -13.81 -3.22 -37.41
N ILE A 309 -15.04 -3.65 -37.07
CA ILE A 309 -16.06 -4.02 -38.05
C ILE A 309 -16.47 -2.78 -38.88
N PHE A 310 -16.54 -1.61 -38.24
CA PHE A 310 -16.85 -0.35 -38.93
C PHE A 310 -15.73 0.05 -39.90
N GLU A 311 -14.48 0.00 -39.46
CA GLU A 311 -13.31 0.37 -40.25
C GLU A 311 -13.10 -0.58 -41.45
N SER A 312 -13.39 -1.88 -41.29
CA SER A 312 -13.24 -2.86 -42.39
C SER A 312 -14.42 -2.88 -43.39
N ASN A 313 -15.67 -2.67 -42.95
CA ASN A 313 -16.84 -2.81 -43.82
C ASN A 313 -17.28 -1.51 -44.52
N PHE A 314 -16.95 -0.31 -44.02
CA PHE A 314 -17.44 0.96 -44.60
C PHE A 314 -16.57 1.54 -45.71
N ASN A 315 -15.63 0.76 -46.27
CA ASN A 315 -14.99 1.07 -47.56
C ASN A 315 -15.89 0.76 -48.78
N VAL A 316 -17.18 0.47 -48.56
CA VAL A 316 -18.17 0.18 -49.61
C VAL A 316 -19.13 1.36 -49.73
N GLU A 317 -18.98 2.14 -50.80
CA GLU A 317 -19.78 3.34 -51.15
C GLU A 317 -21.28 3.10 -51.40
N GLU A 318 -21.80 1.88 -51.25
CA GLU A 318 -23.16 1.49 -51.69
C GLU A 318 -24.19 1.31 -50.56
N ILE A 319 -23.91 1.73 -49.32
CA ILE A 319 -24.89 1.57 -48.23
C ILE A 319 -25.77 2.82 -48.06
N ASN A 320 -27.08 2.63 -48.18
CA ASN A 320 -28.12 3.64 -48.05
C ASN A 320 -27.95 4.48 -46.75
N GLY A 321 -28.05 5.81 -46.85
CA GLY A 321 -27.64 6.74 -45.77
C GLY A 321 -28.37 6.54 -44.44
N PHE A 322 -29.61 6.03 -44.47
CA PHE A 322 -30.38 5.68 -43.28
C PHE A 322 -29.80 4.46 -42.54
N VAL A 323 -29.37 3.43 -43.27
CA VAL A 323 -28.76 2.23 -42.69
C VAL A 323 -27.39 2.57 -42.09
N LYS A 324 -26.61 3.41 -42.78
CA LYS A 324 -25.35 3.96 -42.26
C LYS A 324 -25.54 4.74 -40.96
N ALA A 325 -26.54 5.62 -40.89
CA ALA A 325 -26.84 6.38 -39.67
C ALA A 325 -27.31 5.48 -38.51
N SER A 326 -28.13 4.46 -38.81
CA SER A 326 -28.63 3.53 -37.80
C SER A 326 -27.54 2.62 -37.22
N LEU A 327 -26.60 2.14 -38.06
CA LEU A 327 -25.46 1.36 -37.60
C LEU A 327 -24.48 2.25 -36.81
N LEU A 328 -24.19 3.46 -37.31
CA LEU A 328 -23.20 4.38 -36.71
C LEU A 328 -23.59 4.88 -35.32
N TYR A 329 -24.87 5.23 -35.12
CA TYR A 329 -25.35 5.86 -33.88
C TYR A 329 -26.30 4.99 -33.07
N GLY A 330 -27.05 4.08 -33.71
CA GLY A 330 -28.08 3.28 -33.05
C GLY A 330 -27.50 2.15 -32.19
N ILE A 331 -26.52 1.39 -32.70
CA ILE A 331 -25.90 0.28 -31.96
C ILE A 331 -25.13 0.80 -30.73
N PRO A 332 -24.29 1.84 -30.82
CA PRO A 332 -23.63 2.41 -29.65
C PRO A 332 -24.63 2.98 -28.63
N ALA A 333 -25.71 3.65 -29.08
CA ALA A 333 -26.72 4.19 -28.18
C ALA A 333 -27.47 3.09 -27.41
N ILE A 334 -27.79 1.96 -28.06
CA ILE A 334 -28.43 0.81 -27.42
C ILE A 334 -27.47 0.16 -26.41
N LEU A 335 -26.19 -0.01 -26.76
CA LEU A 335 -25.18 -0.54 -25.84
C LEU A 335 -25.01 0.35 -24.60
N VAL A 336 -24.88 1.67 -24.79
CA VAL A 336 -24.79 2.63 -23.68
C VAL A 336 -26.06 2.63 -22.83
N PHE A 337 -27.25 2.49 -23.43
CA PHE A 337 -28.51 2.40 -22.70
C PHE A 337 -28.62 1.12 -21.87
N VAL A 338 -28.30 -0.04 -22.44
CA VAL A 338 -28.30 -1.34 -21.74
C VAL A 338 -27.32 -1.31 -20.57
N ILE A 339 -26.14 -0.70 -20.76
CA ILE A 339 -25.13 -0.57 -19.70
C ILE A 339 -25.55 0.43 -18.64
N GLY A 340 -26.15 1.56 -19.02
CA GLY A 340 -26.74 2.51 -18.08
C GLY A 340 -27.80 1.85 -17.20
N VAL A 341 -28.62 0.98 -17.77
CA VAL A 341 -29.61 0.18 -17.03
C VAL A 341 -28.94 -0.86 -16.13
N VAL A 342 -27.93 -1.59 -16.61
CA VAL A 342 -27.21 -2.59 -15.80
C VAL A 342 -26.43 -1.93 -14.65
N MET A 343 -25.69 -0.85 -14.91
CA MET A 343 -25.01 -0.04 -13.90
C MET A 343 -26.02 0.56 -12.91
N TYR A 344 -27.14 1.10 -13.38
CA TYR A 344 -28.21 1.59 -12.52
C TYR A 344 -28.80 0.48 -11.65
N LEU A 345 -28.99 -0.73 -12.17
CA LEU A 345 -29.45 -1.88 -11.39
C LEU A 345 -28.40 -2.37 -10.37
N ILE A 346 -27.11 -2.22 -10.66
CA ILE A 346 -26.00 -2.53 -9.75
C ILE A 346 -25.86 -1.47 -8.64
N PHE A 347 -26.05 -0.19 -8.97
CA PHE A 347 -25.92 0.95 -8.04
C PHE A 347 -27.18 1.27 -7.26
N ARG A 348 -28.36 0.92 -7.78
CA ARG A 348 -29.63 1.03 -7.06
C ARG A 348 -29.63 -0.01 -5.93
N ASN A 349 -29.07 0.41 -4.81
CA ASN A 349 -29.28 -0.17 -3.49
C ASN A 349 -30.74 -0.65 -3.38
N LYS A 350 -30.94 -1.95 -3.33
CA LYS A 350 -31.93 -2.47 -2.39
C LYS A 350 -31.38 -2.20 -0.99
N LYS A 351 -31.69 -1.01 -0.47
CA LYS A 351 -32.16 -0.95 0.90
C LYS A 351 -33.38 -1.89 0.96
N GLU A 352 -33.46 -2.70 2.00
CA GLU A 352 -34.54 -3.64 2.35
C GLU A 352 -34.44 -5.03 1.67
N LYS A 353 -34.32 -6.16 2.39
CA LYS A 353 -34.62 -6.50 3.78
C LYS A 353 -33.54 -7.39 4.39
#